data_AF-A0A3P6EHH5-F1
#
_entry.id   AF-A0A3P6EHH5-F1
#
_cell.length_a   1.000
_cell.length_b   1.000
_cell.length_c   1.000
_cell.angle_alpha   90.00
_cell.angle_beta   90.00
_cell.angle_gamma   90.00
#
_symmetry.space_group_name_H-M   'P 1'
#
loop_
_entity.id
_entity.type
_entity.pdbx_description
1 polymer ?
#
loop_
_entity_poly.entity_id
_entity_poly.type
_entity_poly.pdbx_seq_one_letter_code
_entity_poly.pdbx_strand_id
1 'polypeptide(L)'
;FIYIYTRKRKYVSRNQKRYVNRIILSSQSRKMNAVRSALGDMVITFFWVILSATFGLQTAAIVSAAGFHGITWAPPLITTVVVFFSISVFTVIGNFLGGASFNPCGNAAFYTAGVSTDSLFSLAIRSPAQALGAAAGAITIMEMIPEKYKTMIGGRPSFRVDAHSGAISEVILSFCVTFLVLLIILRGPRKLLAKTFLLAIATVSVFIAGSTFTRPFMNPAIAFGWAYIHKSHNTWNHFYVYWFSSFTGAILSAILFRSLFPPPLPVQKKQKKA
;
A
#
# COMPACT_ATOMS: atom_id res chain seq x y z
N PHE A 1 -45.52 36.29 -37.02
CA PHE A 1 -45.76 35.34 -35.91
C PHE A 1 -44.65 34.28 -35.87
N ILE A 2 -43.40 34.68 -35.60
CA ILE A 2 -42.31 33.77 -35.20
C ILE A 2 -41.69 34.34 -33.93
N TYR A 3 -42.30 33.87 -32.85
CA TYR A 3 -41.81 33.62 -31.51
C TYR A 3 -40.35 34.00 -31.16
N ILE A 4 -40.22 35.06 -30.35
CA ILE A 4 -39.58 35.04 -29.01
C ILE A 4 -38.47 33.99 -28.86
N TYR A 5 -37.24 34.32 -29.27
CA TYR A 5 -36.04 33.64 -28.78
C TYR A 5 -34.88 34.61 -28.61
N THR A 6 -35.07 35.63 -27.77
CA THR A 6 -33.96 36.47 -27.31
C THR A 6 -34.10 36.76 -25.82
N ARG A 7 -33.09 36.27 -25.09
CA ARG A 7 -32.70 36.65 -23.72
C ARG A 7 -33.64 36.28 -22.56
N LYS A 8 -33.52 35.02 -22.10
CA LYS A 8 -33.48 34.74 -20.64
C LYS A 8 -32.02 34.57 -20.21
N ARG A 9 -31.30 35.67 -19.99
CA ARG A 9 -30.14 35.64 -19.08
C ARG A 9 -30.70 35.38 -17.68
N LYS A 10 -30.73 34.10 -17.27
CA LYS A 10 -31.13 33.70 -15.92
C LYS A 10 -30.28 34.48 -14.90
N TYR A 11 -30.93 35.29 -14.07
CA TYR A 11 -30.37 35.81 -12.84
C TYR A 11 -29.99 34.62 -11.95
N VAL A 12 -28.75 34.14 -12.05
CA VAL A 12 -28.22 33.15 -11.12
C VAL A 12 -28.13 33.84 -9.76
N SER A 13 -28.97 33.41 -8.81
CA SER A 13 -29.03 34.01 -7.49
C SER A 13 -27.65 33.96 -6.83
N ARG A 14 -27.33 34.96 -5.99
CA ARG A 14 -26.06 35.00 -5.24
C ARG A 14 -25.81 33.69 -4.46
N ASN A 15 -26.88 33.04 -3.98
CA ASN A 15 -26.81 31.76 -3.28
C ASN A 15 -26.40 30.61 -4.20
N GLN A 16 -26.90 30.55 -5.43
CA GLN A 16 -26.51 29.54 -6.40
C GLN A 16 -25.05 29.70 -6.86
N LYS A 17 -24.58 30.95 -7.06
CA LYS A 17 -23.15 31.21 -7.34
C LYS A 17 -22.24 30.79 -6.17
N ARG A 18 -22.65 31.10 -4.92
CA ARG A 18 -21.90 30.67 -3.71
C ARG A 18 -21.85 29.14 -3.59
N TYR A 19 -22.96 28.46 -3.89
CA TYR A 19 -23.02 27.00 -3.85
C TYR A 19 -22.09 26.35 -4.88
N VAL A 20 -22.14 26.81 -6.13
CA VAL A 20 -21.24 26.34 -7.21
C VAL A 20 -19.77 26.60 -6.85
N ASN A 21 -19.45 27.79 -6.32
CA ASN A 21 -18.09 28.11 -5.89
C ASN A 21 -17.60 27.20 -4.75
N ARG A 22 -18.47 26.84 -3.78
CA ARG A 22 -18.10 25.87 -2.73
C ARG A 22 -17.81 24.48 -3.31
N ILE A 23 -18.61 24.02 -4.28
CA ILE A 23 -18.36 22.74 -4.95
C ILE A 23 -17.00 22.78 -5.67
N ILE A 24 -16.73 23.84 -6.43
CA ILE A 24 -15.46 24.01 -7.15
C ILE A 24 -14.28 24.01 -6.16
N LEU A 25 -14.33 24.84 -5.11
CA LEU A 25 -13.28 24.92 -4.10
C LEU A 25 -13.08 23.58 -3.37
N SER A 26 -14.16 22.86 -3.03
CA SER A 26 -14.06 21.52 -2.42
C SER A 26 -13.46 20.48 -3.38
N SER A 27 -13.72 20.60 -4.68
CA SER A 27 -13.14 19.72 -5.71
C SER A 27 -11.65 20.01 -5.87
N GLN A 28 -11.27 21.29 -5.94
CA GLN A 28 -9.87 21.71 -6.01
C GLN A 28 -9.08 21.32 -4.77
N SER A 29 -9.64 21.52 -3.58
CA SER A 29 -9.06 21.08 -2.31
C SER A 29 -8.82 19.56 -2.27
N ARG A 30 -9.81 18.77 -2.70
CA ARG A 30 -9.66 17.29 -2.80
C ARG A 30 -8.57 16.88 -3.78
N LYS A 31 -8.47 17.53 -4.94
CA LYS A 31 -7.41 17.27 -5.92
C LYS A 31 -6.02 17.59 -5.36
N MET A 32 -5.87 18.75 -4.73
CA MET A 32 -4.61 19.16 -4.10
C MET A 32 -4.19 18.18 -3.00
N ASN A 33 -5.14 17.69 -2.20
CA ASN A 33 -4.88 16.68 -1.17
C ASN A 33 -4.47 15.33 -1.79
N ALA A 34 -5.09 14.93 -2.90
CA ALA A 34 -4.74 13.72 -3.63
C ALA A 34 -3.30 13.79 -4.18
N VAL A 35 -2.91 14.92 -4.78
CA VAL A 35 -1.54 15.12 -5.30
C VAL A 35 -0.51 15.10 -4.18
N ARG A 36 -0.78 15.79 -3.06
CA ARG A 36 0.10 15.75 -1.88
C ARG A 36 0.27 14.33 -1.33
N SER A 37 -0.83 13.57 -1.27
CA SER A 37 -0.79 12.18 -0.83
C SER A 37 0.02 11.30 -1.77
N ALA A 38 -0.13 11.48 -3.09
CA ALA A 38 0.66 10.77 -4.09
C ALA A 38 2.17 11.08 -4.00
N LEU A 39 2.54 12.33 -3.74
CA LEU A 39 3.94 12.70 -3.52
C LEU A 39 4.50 12.08 -2.23
N GLY A 40 3.74 12.13 -1.14
CA GLY A 40 4.11 11.47 0.12
C GLY A 40 4.32 9.97 -0.07
N ASP A 41 3.39 9.32 -0.79
CA ASP A 41 3.44 7.91 -1.15
C ASP A 41 4.67 7.55 -2.01
N MET A 42 5.01 8.38 -2.99
CA MET A 42 6.21 8.19 -3.80
C MET A 42 7.48 8.24 -2.94
N VAL A 43 7.61 9.26 -2.09
CA VAL A 43 8.78 9.46 -1.22
C VAL A 43 8.91 8.33 -0.21
N ILE A 44 7.83 7.95 0.46
CA ILE A 44 7.89 6.87 1.45
C ILE A 44 8.19 5.52 0.79
N THR A 45 7.63 5.25 -0.40
CA THR A 45 7.90 4.00 -1.12
C THR A 45 9.36 3.92 -1.58
N PHE A 46 9.93 5.05 -2.03
CA PHE A 46 11.35 5.14 -2.37
C PHE A 46 12.26 4.69 -1.23
N PHE A 47 12.12 5.29 -0.05
CA PHE A 47 12.91 4.93 1.11
C PHE A 47 12.62 3.51 1.61
N TRP A 48 11.35 3.09 1.52
CA TRP A 48 10.95 1.74 1.95
C TRP A 48 11.61 0.66 1.11
N VAL A 49 11.69 0.84 -0.21
CA VAL A 49 12.35 -0.13 -1.10
C VAL A 49 13.84 -0.22 -0.79
N ILE A 50 14.53 0.91 -0.60
CA ILE A 50 15.96 0.93 -0.23
C ILE A 50 16.20 0.15 1.06
N LEU A 51 15.40 0.42 2.10
CA LEU A 51 15.56 -0.23 3.40
C LEU A 51 15.21 -1.72 3.33
N SER A 52 14.02 -2.04 2.82
CA SER A 52 13.50 -3.41 2.82
C SER A 52 14.28 -4.38 1.93
N ALA A 53 14.96 -3.87 0.90
CA ALA A 53 15.90 -4.64 0.08
C ALA A 53 16.97 -5.36 0.91
N THR A 54 17.36 -4.75 2.03
CA THR A 54 18.50 -5.20 2.85
C THR A 54 18.09 -6.02 4.07
N PHE A 55 16.79 -6.25 4.32
CA PHE A 55 16.34 -7.00 5.52
C PHE A 55 17.01 -8.37 5.65
N GLY A 56 17.13 -9.13 4.55
CA GLY A 56 17.82 -10.42 4.57
C GLY A 56 19.29 -10.31 4.94
N LEU A 57 19.99 -9.27 4.46
CA LEU A 57 21.39 -8.99 4.79
C LEU A 57 21.56 -8.55 6.24
N GLN A 58 20.67 -7.69 6.73
CA GLN A 58 20.64 -7.25 8.13
C GLN A 58 20.43 -8.44 9.06
N THR A 59 19.45 -9.30 8.76
CA THR A 59 19.21 -10.53 9.51
C THR A 59 20.44 -11.43 9.52
N ALA A 60 21.06 -11.68 8.35
CA ALA A 60 22.25 -12.51 8.25
C ALA A 60 23.43 -11.94 9.07
N ALA A 61 23.64 -10.63 9.02
CA ALA A 61 24.68 -9.95 9.79
C ALA A 61 24.44 -10.08 11.30
N ILE A 62 23.20 -9.88 11.77
CA ILE A 62 22.85 -10.00 13.19
C ILE A 62 22.98 -11.45 13.67
N VAL A 63 22.52 -12.44 12.89
CA VAL A 63 22.71 -13.87 13.18
C VAL A 63 24.19 -14.20 13.35
N SER A 64 25.02 -13.67 12.45
CA SER A 64 26.46 -13.91 12.48
C SER A 64 27.13 -13.28 13.70
N ALA A 65 26.84 -12.00 13.97
CA ALA A 65 27.39 -11.27 15.11
C ALA A 65 26.95 -11.83 16.47
N ALA A 66 25.73 -12.36 16.56
CA ALA A 66 25.20 -12.97 17.79
C ALA A 66 25.58 -14.44 17.96
N GLY A 67 26.25 -15.07 16.97
CA GLY A 67 26.65 -16.48 17.04
C GLY A 67 25.50 -17.48 16.89
N PHE A 68 24.37 -17.08 16.29
CA PHE A 68 23.17 -17.93 16.14
C PHE A 68 23.17 -18.82 14.88
N HIS A 69 24.35 -19.16 14.35
CA HIS A 69 24.46 -20.04 13.19
C HIS A 69 23.82 -21.41 13.47
N GLY A 70 23.02 -21.92 12.53
CA GLY A 70 22.33 -23.21 12.67
C GLY A 70 21.07 -23.19 13.55
N ILE A 71 20.73 -22.08 14.19
CA ILE A 71 19.51 -21.94 15.01
C ILE A 71 18.33 -21.55 14.12
N THR A 72 17.40 -22.48 13.91
CA THR A 72 16.28 -22.32 12.94
C THR A 72 15.28 -21.21 13.30
N TRP A 73 15.04 -20.97 14.60
CA TRP A 73 14.10 -19.93 15.05
C TRP A 73 14.69 -18.51 15.01
N ALA A 74 16.02 -18.37 14.96
CA ALA A 74 16.68 -17.07 15.10
C ALA A 74 16.47 -16.14 13.89
N PRO A 75 16.68 -16.56 12.63
CA PRO A 75 16.49 -15.67 11.48
C PRO A 75 15.06 -15.11 11.34
N PRO A 76 13.98 -15.92 11.49
CA PRO A 76 12.61 -15.39 11.47
C PRO A 76 12.37 -14.35 12.57
N LEU A 77 12.79 -14.62 13.81
CA LEU A 77 12.62 -13.71 14.94
C LEU A 77 13.37 -12.38 14.71
N ILE A 78 14.64 -12.46 14.31
CA ILE A 78 15.46 -11.28 14.01
C ILE A 78 14.84 -10.46 12.87
N THR A 79 14.38 -11.13 11.81
CA THR A 79 13.69 -10.47 10.70
C THR A 79 12.42 -9.76 11.18
N THR A 80 11.62 -10.39 12.05
CA THR A 80 10.45 -9.73 12.67
C THR A 80 10.83 -8.49 13.46
N VAL A 81 11.93 -8.53 14.22
CA VAL A 81 12.42 -7.36 14.98
C VAL A 81 12.88 -6.24 14.03
N VAL A 82 13.64 -6.56 12.98
CA VAL A 82 14.08 -5.59 11.96
C VAL A 82 12.87 -4.94 11.27
N VAL A 83 11.90 -5.76 10.85
CA VAL A 83 10.66 -5.29 10.21
C VAL A 83 9.83 -4.46 11.19
N PHE A 84 9.74 -4.85 12.46
CA PHE A 84 9.05 -4.09 13.50
C PHE A 84 9.60 -2.68 13.64
N PHE A 85 10.91 -2.54 13.84
CA PHE A 85 11.55 -1.22 13.94
C PHE A 85 11.36 -0.40 12.65
N SER A 86 11.50 -1.05 11.49
CA SER A 86 11.29 -0.40 10.19
C SER A 86 9.87 0.13 10.04
N ILE A 87 8.84 -0.68 10.31
CA ILE A 87 7.44 -0.24 10.26
C ILE A 87 7.17 0.84 11.28
N SER A 88 7.76 0.79 12.49
CA SER A 88 7.61 1.85 13.49
C SER A 88 8.12 3.19 12.98
N VAL A 89 9.33 3.23 12.41
CA VAL A 89 9.90 4.45 11.83
C VAL A 89 9.06 4.96 10.67
N PHE A 90 8.69 4.08 9.74
CA PHE A 90 7.89 4.44 8.56
C PHE A 90 6.47 4.86 8.91
N THR A 91 5.90 4.36 10.02
CA THR A 91 4.61 4.83 10.52
C THR A 91 4.70 6.29 10.97
N VAL A 92 5.77 6.67 11.67
CA VAL A 92 6.00 8.06 12.09
C VAL A 92 6.20 8.98 10.89
N ILE A 93 7.05 8.57 9.93
CA ILE A 93 7.30 9.33 8.70
C ILE A 93 6.02 9.45 7.86
N GLY A 94 5.28 8.35 7.68
CA GLY A 94 4.04 8.34 6.93
C GLY A 94 2.98 9.26 7.52
N ASN A 95 2.85 9.29 8.85
CA ASN A 95 1.97 10.23 9.55
C ASN A 95 2.41 11.68 9.34
N PHE A 96 3.71 11.97 9.40
CA PHE A 96 4.26 13.30 9.12
C PHE A 96 3.98 13.74 7.68
N LEU A 97 4.02 12.81 6.72
CA LEU A 97 3.69 13.05 5.31
C LEU A 97 2.18 13.03 5.01
N GLY A 98 1.33 13.11 6.03
CA GLY A 98 -0.13 13.22 5.85
C GLY A 98 -0.84 11.89 5.63
N GLY A 99 -0.31 10.79 6.20
CA GLY A 99 -0.86 9.44 6.02
C GLY A 99 -0.36 8.78 4.73
N ALA A 100 0.90 9.02 4.39
CA ALA A 100 1.55 8.36 3.26
C ALA A 100 1.65 6.85 3.48
N SER A 101 1.53 6.09 2.39
CA SER A 101 1.50 4.64 2.34
C SER A 101 2.37 4.17 1.18
N PHE A 102 3.00 3.01 1.36
CA PHE A 102 3.88 2.40 0.36
C PHE A 102 3.28 1.15 -0.29
N ASN A 103 1.99 0.85 -0.04
CA ASN A 103 1.30 -0.28 -0.66
C ASN A 103 -0.02 0.13 -1.33
N PRO A 104 -0.17 0.01 -2.67
CA PRO A 104 -1.41 0.36 -3.36
C PRO A 104 -2.58 -0.52 -2.95
N CYS A 105 -2.32 -1.80 -2.67
CA CYS A 105 -3.32 -2.75 -2.19
C CYS A 105 -3.85 -2.36 -0.81
N GLY A 106 -2.98 -1.86 0.08
CA GLY A 106 -3.39 -1.29 1.36
C GLY A 106 -4.38 -0.15 1.17
N ASN A 107 -4.03 0.83 0.32
CA ASN A 107 -4.91 1.98 0.06
C ASN A 107 -6.28 1.55 -0.49
N ALA A 108 -6.31 0.60 -1.44
CA ALA A 108 -7.56 0.06 -1.97
C ALA A 108 -8.36 -0.73 -0.93
N ALA A 109 -7.71 -1.48 -0.04
CA ALA A 109 -8.35 -2.24 1.01
C ALA A 109 -9.01 -1.32 2.05
N PHE A 110 -8.31 -0.29 2.53
CA PHE A 110 -8.87 0.70 3.47
C PHE A 110 -10.03 1.49 2.84
N TYR A 111 -9.96 1.80 1.55
CA TYR A 111 -11.07 2.39 0.81
C TYR A 111 -12.28 1.44 0.72
N THR A 112 -12.05 0.19 0.34
CA THR A 112 -13.10 -0.84 0.19
C THR A 112 -13.78 -1.16 1.53
N ALA A 113 -13.01 -1.20 2.61
CA ALA A 113 -13.50 -1.36 3.97
C ALA A 113 -14.32 -0.15 4.47
N GLY A 114 -14.34 0.97 3.74
CA GLY A 114 -15.15 2.15 4.06
C GLY A 114 -14.56 3.04 5.14
N VAL A 115 -13.25 2.95 5.39
CA VAL A 115 -12.54 3.70 6.44
C VAL A 115 -11.56 4.73 5.90
N SER A 116 -11.22 4.69 4.61
CA SER A 116 -10.40 5.72 3.97
C SER A 116 -11.21 6.97 3.63
N THR A 117 -10.55 8.13 3.71
CA THR A 117 -11.06 9.41 3.20
C THR A 117 -10.66 9.68 1.75
N ASP A 118 -9.90 8.77 1.12
CA ASP A 118 -9.49 8.89 -0.28
C ASP A 118 -10.69 8.82 -1.23
N SER A 119 -10.52 9.46 -2.39
CA SER A 119 -11.41 9.25 -3.55
C SER A 119 -10.78 8.25 -4.52
N LEU A 120 -11.59 7.66 -5.43
CA LEU A 120 -11.06 6.82 -6.50
C LEU A 120 -9.97 7.54 -7.33
N PHE A 121 -10.13 8.84 -7.56
CA PHE A 121 -9.09 9.64 -8.23
C PHE A 121 -7.78 9.68 -7.43
N SER A 122 -7.85 9.85 -6.10
CA SER A 122 -6.69 9.79 -5.22
C SER A 122 -5.97 8.45 -5.33
N LEU A 123 -6.70 7.34 -5.22
CA LEU A 123 -6.13 5.99 -5.34
C LEU A 123 -5.48 5.75 -6.71
N ALA A 124 -6.11 6.23 -7.78
CA ALA A 124 -5.64 6.08 -9.15
C ALA A 124 -4.29 6.79 -9.39
N ILE A 125 -4.06 7.96 -8.78
CA ILE A 125 -2.78 8.68 -8.93
C ILE A 125 -1.72 8.25 -7.90
N ARG A 126 -2.14 7.76 -6.72
CA ARG A 126 -1.22 7.26 -5.69
C ARG A 126 -0.52 5.97 -6.13
N SER A 127 -1.24 5.06 -6.79
CA SER A 127 -0.68 3.78 -7.26
C SER A 127 0.54 3.92 -8.19
N PRO A 128 0.49 4.71 -9.29
CA PRO A 128 1.67 4.94 -10.13
C PRO A 128 2.75 5.75 -9.40
N ALA A 129 2.39 6.67 -8.50
CA ALA A 129 3.38 7.42 -7.72
C ALA A 129 4.20 6.50 -6.79
N GLN A 130 3.56 5.52 -6.14
CA GLN A 130 4.27 4.49 -5.38
C GLN A 130 5.15 3.62 -6.27
N ALA A 131 4.68 3.21 -7.45
CA ALA A 131 5.47 2.43 -8.40
C ALA A 131 6.71 3.18 -8.89
N LEU A 132 6.59 4.49 -9.15
CA LEU A 132 7.72 5.36 -9.48
C LEU A 132 8.73 5.46 -8.34
N GLY A 133 8.23 5.68 -7.11
CA GLY A 133 9.07 5.69 -5.91
C GLY A 133 9.81 4.36 -5.72
N ALA A 134 9.11 3.24 -5.90
CA ALA A 134 9.70 1.91 -5.81
C ALA A 134 10.77 1.65 -6.87
N ALA A 135 10.55 2.04 -8.13
CA ALA A 135 11.54 1.92 -9.19
C ALA A 135 12.78 2.77 -8.92
N ALA A 136 12.60 4.03 -8.54
CA ALA A 136 13.71 4.91 -8.17
C ALA A 136 14.50 4.36 -6.96
N GLY A 137 13.81 3.83 -5.95
CA GLY A 137 14.44 3.22 -4.77
C GLY A 137 15.23 1.97 -5.14
N ALA A 138 14.68 1.10 -6.01
CA ALA A 138 15.35 -0.10 -6.50
C ALA A 138 16.61 0.26 -7.32
N ILE A 139 16.55 1.27 -8.19
CA ILE A 139 17.71 1.74 -8.96
C ILE A 139 18.79 2.24 -8.00
N THR A 140 18.40 3.09 -7.06
CA THR A 140 19.32 3.71 -6.10
C THR A 140 20.06 2.65 -5.27
N ILE A 141 19.35 1.67 -4.70
CA ILE A 141 20.02 0.63 -3.90
C ILE A 141 20.92 -0.26 -4.75
N MET A 142 20.56 -0.53 -6.01
CA MET A 142 21.40 -1.31 -6.94
C MET A 142 22.67 -0.56 -7.35
N GLU A 143 22.68 0.77 -7.31
CA GLU A 143 23.88 1.58 -7.52
C GLU A 143 24.74 1.68 -6.24
N MET A 144 24.11 1.81 -5.07
CA MET A 144 24.81 2.05 -3.81
C MET A 144 25.35 0.78 -3.15
N ILE A 145 24.69 -0.37 -3.33
CA ILE A 145 25.07 -1.58 -2.61
C ILE A 145 26.37 -2.20 -3.16
N PRO A 146 27.28 -2.72 -2.30
CA PRO A 146 28.47 -3.40 -2.77
C PRO A 146 28.17 -4.56 -3.73
N GLU A 147 29.02 -4.73 -4.75
CA GLU A 147 28.81 -5.69 -5.84
C GLU A 147 28.49 -7.12 -5.35
N LYS A 148 29.19 -7.57 -4.30
CA LYS A 148 29.00 -8.90 -3.68
C LYS A 148 27.59 -9.15 -3.15
N TYR A 149 26.80 -8.12 -2.90
CA TYR A 149 25.44 -8.21 -2.37
C TYR A 149 24.34 -7.97 -3.41
N LYS A 150 24.68 -7.49 -4.62
CA LYS A 150 23.67 -7.14 -5.64
C LYS A 150 22.77 -8.32 -6.04
N THR A 151 23.31 -9.53 -6.05
CA THR A 151 22.56 -10.77 -6.35
C THR A 151 21.79 -11.31 -5.14
N MET A 152 22.04 -10.78 -3.94
CA MET A 152 21.40 -11.20 -2.69
C MET A 152 20.20 -10.33 -2.32
N ILE A 153 20.08 -9.14 -2.91
CA ILE A 153 18.96 -8.22 -2.72
C ILE A 153 18.07 -8.23 -3.97
N GLY A 154 16.81 -7.85 -3.79
CA GLY A 154 15.91 -7.70 -4.93
C GLY A 154 15.55 -9.02 -5.59
N GLY A 155 14.35 -9.51 -5.30
CA GLY A 155 13.84 -10.67 -6.01
C GLY A 155 13.67 -10.34 -7.49
N ARG A 156 14.35 -11.04 -8.39
CA ARG A 156 13.80 -11.23 -9.74
C ARG A 156 12.40 -11.82 -9.55
N PRO A 157 11.37 -11.31 -10.23
CA PRO A 157 10.10 -12.02 -10.39
C PRO A 157 10.38 -13.31 -11.17
N SER A 158 10.97 -14.29 -10.50
CA SER A 158 11.27 -15.60 -11.06
C SER A 158 10.08 -16.47 -10.71
N PHE A 159 9.23 -16.65 -11.70
CA PHE A 159 8.27 -17.72 -11.81
C PHE A 159 9.00 -19.06 -11.60
N ARG A 160 9.18 -19.48 -10.33
CA ARG A 160 9.55 -20.88 -10.02
C ARG A 160 8.42 -21.83 -10.43
N VAL A 161 7.23 -21.26 -10.62
CA VAL A 161 5.97 -21.85 -11.06
C VAL A 161 5.42 -21.02 -12.21
N ASP A 162 4.52 -21.56 -13.02
CA ASP A 162 3.87 -20.82 -14.12
C ASP A 162 3.12 -19.55 -13.65
N ALA A 163 2.79 -18.66 -14.58
CA ALA A 163 2.16 -17.38 -14.26
C ALA A 163 0.80 -17.53 -13.55
N HIS A 164 0.00 -18.56 -13.85
CA HIS A 164 -1.30 -18.74 -13.18
C HIS A 164 -1.12 -19.20 -11.74
N SER A 165 -0.20 -20.14 -11.50
CA SER A 165 0.13 -20.58 -10.14
C SER A 165 0.71 -19.43 -9.30
N GLY A 166 1.56 -18.58 -9.90
CA GLY A 166 2.05 -17.34 -9.29
C GLY A 166 0.92 -16.38 -8.94
N ALA A 167 -0.03 -16.19 -9.86
CA ALA A 167 -1.20 -15.32 -9.67
C ALA A 167 -2.10 -15.81 -8.52
N ILE A 168 -2.38 -17.11 -8.43
CA ILE A 168 -3.19 -17.70 -7.34
C ILE A 168 -2.48 -17.49 -6.00
N SER A 169 -1.17 -17.75 -5.95
CA SER A 169 -0.36 -17.54 -4.74
C SER A 169 -0.43 -16.08 -4.29
N GLU A 170 -0.25 -15.11 -5.19
CA GLU A 170 -0.34 -13.69 -4.86
C GLU A 170 -1.73 -13.26 -4.39
N VAL A 171 -2.82 -13.81 -4.96
CA VAL A 171 -4.19 -13.58 -4.44
C VAL A 171 -4.29 -14.02 -2.99
N ILE A 172 -3.88 -15.25 -2.67
CA ILE A 172 -3.99 -15.84 -1.32
C ILE A 172 -3.15 -15.04 -0.33
N LEU A 173 -1.89 -14.77 -0.66
CA LEU A 173 -0.97 -14.07 0.23
C LEU A 173 -1.40 -12.62 0.47
N SER A 174 -1.78 -11.91 -0.60
CA SER A 174 -2.30 -10.55 -0.50
C SER A 174 -3.60 -10.50 0.30
N PHE A 175 -4.49 -11.50 0.14
CA PHE A 175 -5.69 -11.64 0.95
C PHE A 175 -5.35 -11.81 2.44
N CYS A 176 -4.50 -12.78 2.78
CA CYS A 176 -4.12 -13.08 4.16
C CYS A 176 -3.47 -11.89 4.85
N VAL A 177 -2.45 -11.29 4.23
CA VAL A 177 -1.75 -10.15 4.85
C VAL A 177 -2.67 -8.94 4.98
N THR A 178 -3.49 -8.65 3.96
CA THR A 178 -4.43 -7.52 4.01
C THR A 178 -5.49 -7.72 5.09
N PHE A 179 -5.97 -8.97 5.27
CA PHE A 179 -7.00 -9.25 6.28
C PHE A 179 -6.45 -9.04 7.68
N LEU A 180 -5.24 -9.55 7.94
CA LEU A 180 -4.52 -9.34 9.19
C LEU A 180 -4.24 -7.85 9.42
N VAL A 181 -3.80 -7.11 8.40
CA VAL A 181 -3.57 -5.66 8.50
C VAL A 181 -4.85 -4.91 8.89
N LEU A 182 -5.98 -5.19 8.23
CA LEU A 182 -7.28 -4.58 8.57
C LEU A 182 -7.71 -4.93 9.99
N LEU A 183 -7.60 -6.21 10.37
CA LEU A 183 -7.93 -6.69 11.71
C LEU A 183 -7.08 -6.00 12.77
N ILE A 184 -5.76 -5.95 12.60
CA ILE A 184 -4.83 -5.35 13.56
C ILE A 184 -5.02 -3.84 13.65
N ILE A 185 -5.19 -3.14 12.53
CA ILE A 185 -5.30 -1.68 12.53
C ILE A 185 -6.65 -1.22 13.10
N LEU A 186 -7.74 -1.85 12.69
CA LEU A 186 -9.10 -1.41 13.02
C LEU A 186 -9.67 -2.06 14.28
N ARG A 187 -9.20 -3.24 14.66
CA ARG A 187 -9.71 -4.01 15.82
C ARG A 187 -8.63 -4.51 16.78
N GLY A 188 -7.35 -4.34 16.46
CA GLY A 188 -6.24 -4.77 17.30
C GLY A 188 -5.95 -3.86 18.49
N PRO A 189 -4.78 -4.01 19.13
CA PRO A 189 -4.40 -3.26 20.32
C PRO A 189 -4.46 -1.74 20.12
N ARG A 190 -4.82 -1.02 21.19
CA ARG A 190 -4.81 0.45 21.19
C ARG A 190 -3.40 1.04 21.20
N LYS A 191 -2.45 0.37 21.85
CA LYS A 191 -1.05 0.83 21.95
C LYS A 191 -0.37 0.69 20.59
N LEU A 192 0.22 1.78 20.10
CA LEU A 192 0.87 1.84 18.78
C LEU A 192 1.97 0.78 18.63
N LEU A 193 2.86 0.65 19.63
CA LEU A 193 3.95 -0.34 19.58
C LEU A 193 3.43 -1.78 19.47
N ALA A 194 2.43 -2.15 20.27
CA ALA A 194 1.84 -3.49 20.19
C ALA A 194 1.17 -3.73 18.83
N LYS A 195 0.48 -2.72 18.29
CA LYS A 195 -0.11 -2.78 16.95
C LYS A 195 0.95 -2.97 15.86
N THR A 196 2.03 -2.20 15.89
CA THR A 196 3.14 -2.31 14.93
C THR A 196 3.87 -3.64 15.06
N PHE A 197 4.03 -4.16 16.28
CA PHE A 197 4.64 -5.47 16.51
C PHE A 197 3.79 -6.60 15.90
N LEU A 198 2.47 -6.57 16.11
CA LEU A 198 1.56 -7.52 15.46
C LEU A 198 1.58 -7.40 13.93
N LEU A 199 1.66 -6.19 13.38
CA LEU A 199 1.82 -5.99 11.93
C LEU A 199 3.10 -6.64 11.42
N ALA A 200 4.22 -6.45 12.12
CA ALA A 200 5.50 -7.06 11.74
C ALA A 200 5.45 -8.59 11.79
N ILE A 201 4.87 -9.17 12.85
CA ILE A 201 4.65 -10.62 12.95
C ILE A 201 3.80 -11.10 11.76
N ALA A 202 2.64 -10.49 11.53
CA ALA A 202 1.73 -10.88 10.45
C ALA A 202 2.42 -10.81 9.08
N THR A 203 3.12 -9.71 8.78
CA THR A 203 3.83 -9.54 7.51
C THR A 203 4.93 -10.58 7.33
N VAL A 204 5.78 -10.79 8.34
CA VAL A 204 6.88 -11.76 8.24
C VAL A 204 6.36 -13.20 8.17
N SER A 205 5.35 -13.56 8.94
CA SER A 205 4.76 -14.90 8.89
C SER A 205 4.16 -15.22 7.51
N VAL A 206 3.39 -14.29 6.92
CA VAL A 206 2.83 -14.49 5.58
C VAL A 206 3.94 -14.50 4.52
N PHE A 207 4.96 -13.64 4.66
CA PHE A 207 6.12 -13.64 3.75
C PHE A 207 6.86 -14.98 3.78
N ILE A 208 7.15 -15.52 4.97
CA ILE A 208 7.82 -16.82 5.12
C ILE A 208 6.97 -17.94 4.52
N ALA A 209 5.67 -17.99 4.83
CA ALA A 209 4.76 -18.97 4.27
C ALA A 209 4.64 -18.88 2.74
N GLY A 210 4.67 -17.67 2.17
CA GLY A 210 4.67 -17.46 0.73
C GLY A 210 6.00 -17.85 0.08
N SER A 211 7.11 -17.60 0.77
CA SER A 211 8.49 -17.78 0.26
C SER A 211 8.81 -19.23 -0.16
N THR A 212 8.07 -20.21 0.37
CA THR A 212 8.22 -21.62 0.01
C THR A 212 7.61 -21.96 -1.35
N PHE A 213 6.61 -21.21 -1.80
CA PHE A 213 5.89 -21.44 -3.06
C PHE A 213 6.27 -20.42 -4.14
N THR A 214 6.29 -19.15 -3.79
CA THR A 214 6.62 -18.02 -4.67
C THR A 214 7.60 -17.09 -3.97
N ARG A 215 8.11 -16.06 -4.65
CA ARG A 215 8.73 -14.92 -3.95
C ARG A 215 7.65 -13.87 -3.77
N PRO A 216 7.00 -13.80 -2.59
CA PRO A 216 5.80 -13.00 -2.44
C PRO A 216 6.16 -11.53 -2.36
N PHE A 217 5.43 -10.70 -3.10
CA PHE A 217 5.53 -9.26 -3.00
C PHE A 217 4.38 -8.69 -2.18
N MET A 218 3.15 -9.19 -2.41
CA MET A 218 1.93 -8.69 -1.73
C MET A 218 1.74 -7.17 -1.85
N ASN A 219 2.44 -6.56 -2.82
CA ASN A 219 2.57 -5.14 -3.03
C ASN A 219 3.00 -4.89 -4.49
N PRO A 220 2.08 -4.45 -5.37
CA PRO A 220 2.38 -4.22 -6.78
C PRO A 220 3.46 -3.18 -7.02
N ALA A 221 3.54 -2.13 -6.20
CA ALA A 221 4.52 -1.07 -6.38
C ALA A 221 5.95 -1.58 -6.15
N ILE A 222 6.16 -2.33 -5.06
CA ILE A 222 7.46 -2.94 -4.76
C ILE A 222 7.82 -3.98 -5.83
N ALA A 223 6.86 -4.82 -6.24
CA ALA A 223 7.07 -5.78 -7.33
C ALA A 223 7.49 -5.07 -8.63
N PHE A 224 6.82 -3.97 -8.96
CA PHE A 224 7.14 -3.14 -10.13
C PHE A 224 8.56 -2.58 -10.06
N GLY A 225 8.96 -2.03 -8.91
CA GLY A 225 10.31 -1.48 -8.73
C GLY A 225 11.41 -2.49 -9.03
N TRP A 226 11.27 -3.72 -8.52
CA TRP A 226 12.23 -4.79 -8.82
C TRP A 226 12.11 -5.33 -10.24
N ALA A 227 10.91 -5.43 -10.79
CA ALA A 227 10.70 -5.79 -12.19
C ALA A 227 11.30 -4.75 -13.15
N TYR A 228 11.42 -3.49 -12.73
CA TYR A 228 12.03 -2.42 -13.51
C TYR A 228 13.52 -2.68 -13.74
N ILE A 229 14.25 -3.03 -12.68
CA ILE A 229 15.68 -3.43 -12.74
C ILE A 229 15.90 -4.58 -13.74
N HIS A 230 14.97 -5.53 -13.78
CA HIS A 230 15.04 -6.71 -14.64
C HIS A 230 14.40 -6.51 -16.02
N LYS A 231 13.97 -5.28 -16.36
CA LYS A 231 13.29 -4.94 -17.63
C LYS A 231 12.05 -5.81 -17.94
N SER A 232 11.37 -6.29 -16.90
CA SER A 232 10.17 -7.14 -17.01
C SER A 232 8.88 -6.46 -16.52
N HIS A 233 8.97 -5.20 -16.09
CA HIS A 233 7.87 -4.43 -15.49
C HIS A 233 6.69 -4.19 -16.45
N ASN A 234 6.93 -4.20 -17.76
CA ASN A 234 5.93 -3.98 -18.80
C ASN A 234 5.33 -5.27 -19.39
N THR A 235 5.64 -6.43 -18.80
CA THR A 235 5.13 -7.72 -19.28
C THR A 235 3.71 -7.99 -18.77
N TRP A 236 2.92 -8.71 -19.57
CA TRP A 236 1.58 -9.14 -19.16
C TRP A 236 1.62 -10.01 -17.90
N ASN A 237 2.59 -10.93 -17.81
CA ASN A 237 2.76 -11.78 -16.64
C ASN A 237 3.01 -10.96 -15.37
N HIS A 238 3.83 -9.89 -15.44
CA HIS A 238 4.04 -9.02 -14.31
C HIS A 238 2.75 -8.31 -13.87
N PHE A 239 2.03 -7.73 -14.83
CA PHE A 239 0.77 -7.05 -14.55
C PHE A 239 -0.28 -8.01 -13.96
N TYR A 240 -0.49 -9.15 -14.59
CA TYR A 240 -1.45 -10.15 -14.16
C TYR A 240 -1.14 -10.67 -12.74
N VAL A 241 0.11 -11.04 -12.48
CA VAL A 241 0.50 -11.71 -11.21
C VAL A 241 0.64 -10.75 -10.04
N TYR A 242 1.15 -9.55 -10.24
CA TYR A 242 1.47 -8.66 -9.12
C TYR A 242 0.55 -7.45 -8.99
N TRP A 243 -0.07 -7.00 -10.09
CA TRP A 243 -1.07 -5.94 -10.02
C TRP A 243 -2.45 -6.55 -9.84
N PHE A 244 -2.93 -7.29 -10.83
CA PHE A 244 -4.31 -7.79 -10.82
C PHE A 244 -4.57 -8.74 -9.63
N SER A 245 -3.72 -9.75 -9.42
CA SER A 245 -3.89 -10.70 -8.31
C SER A 245 -3.78 -10.06 -6.93
N SER A 246 -2.76 -9.21 -6.70
CA SER A 246 -2.58 -8.61 -5.37
C SER A 246 -3.73 -7.67 -5.02
N PHE A 247 -4.24 -6.87 -5.97
CA PHE A 247 -5.46 -6.08 -5.77
C PHE A 247 -6.69 -6.96 -5.52
N THR A 248 -6.84 -8.05 -6.27
CA THR A 248 -7.94 -9.00 -6.09
C THR A 248 -7.96 -9.55 -4.67
N GLY A 249 -6.81 -10.06 -4.17
CA GLY A 249 -6.70 -10.56 -2.80
C GLY A 249 -7.03 -9.49 -1.76
N ALA A 250 -6.50 -8.27 -1.92
CA ALA A 250 -6.73 -7.17 -0.99
C ALA A 250 -8.20 -6.68 -0.95
N ILE A 251 -8.85 -6.61 -2.11
CA ILE A 251 -10.27 -6.22 -2.21
C ILE A 251 -11.17 -7.29 -1.61
N LEU A 252 -10.94 -8.58 -1.93
CA LEU A 252 -11.69 -9.70 -1.36
C LEU A 252 -11.56 -9.73 0.18
N SER A 253 -10.35 -9.47 0.67
CA SER A 253 -10.07 -9.36 2.10
C SER A 253 -10.86 -8.22 2.76
N ALA A 254 -10.87 -7.03 2.14
CA ALA A 254 -11.63 -5.90 2.65
C ALA A 254 -13.15 -6.12 2.61
N ILE A 255 -13.66 -6.79 1.58
CA ILE A 255 -15.09 -7.18 1.48
C ILE A 255 -15.45 -8.15 2.62
N LEU A 256 -14.65 -9.20 2.82
CA LEU A 256 -14.86 -10.14 3.91
C LEU A 256 -14.79 -9.44 5.27
N PHE A 257 -13.78 -8.59 5.49
CA PHE A 257 -13.64 -7.82 6.72
C PHE A 257 -14.89 -6.97 6.99
N ARG A 258 -15.40 -6.27 5.98
CA ARG A 258 -16.61 -5.45 6.11
C ARG A 258 -17.87 -6.28 6.38
N SER A 259 -17.94 -7.49 5.81
CA SER A 259 -19.03 -8.44 6.08
C SER A 259 -19.03 -8.91 7.54
N LEU A 260 -17.85 -9.26 8.06
CA LEU A 260 -17.68 -9.71 9.45
C LEU A 260 -17.79 -8.56 10.46
N PHE A 261 -17.41 -7.34 10.06
CA PHE A 261 -17.35 -6.16 10.92
C PHE A 261 -18.04 -4.96 10.27
N PRO A 262 -19.38 -4.93 10.20
CA PRO A 262 -20.11 -3.84 9.58
C PRO A 262 -19.81 -2.49 10.24
N PRO A 263 -19.71 -1.39 9.48
CA PRO A 263 -19.56 -0.06 10.06
C PRO A 263 -20.81 0.31 10.87
N PRO A 264 -20.66 1.11 11.95
CA PRO A 264 -21.80 1.60 12.73
C PRO A 264 -22.79 2.34 11.82
N LEU A 265 -24.09 2.16 12.06
CA LEU A 265 -25.13 2.90 11.33
C LEU A 265 -24.91 4.41 11.52
N PRO A 266 -25.05 5.23 10.46
CA PRO A 266 -24.90 6.67 10.59
C PRO A 266 -25.93 7.20 11.59
N VAL A 267 -25.44 7.83 12.66
CA VAL A 267 -26.29 8.50 13.65
C VAL A 267 -27.07 9.59 12.91
N GLN A 268 -28.39 9.41 12.77
CA GLN A 268 -29.26 10.46 12.24
C GLN A 268 -29.12 11.68 13.16
N LYS A 269 -28.48 12.74 12.66
CA LYS A 269 -28.52 14.05 13.32
C LYS A 269 -29.98 14.47 13.36
N LYS A 270 -30.64 14.34 14.53
CA LYS A 270 -31.94 14.96 14.79
C LYS A 270 -31.81 16.43 14.41
N GLN A 271 -32.45 16.84 13.32
CA GLN A 271 -32.66 18.24 13.04
C GLN A 271 -33.40 18.80 14.26
N LYS A 272 -32.73 19.64 15.04
CA LYS A 272 -33.43 20.51 15.99
C LYS A 272 -34.38 21.35 15.12
N LYS A 273 -35.68 21.07 15.23
CA LYS A 273 -36.71 21.99 14.73
C LYS A 273 -36.49 23.30 15.50
N ALA A 274 -36.15 24.34 14.76
CA ALA A 274 -36.27 25.71 15.21
C ALA A 274 -37.70 26.18 14.95
#